data_AF-A0A6L7YL12-F1
#
_entry.id   AF-A0A6L7YL12-F1
#
_cell.length_a   1.000
_cell.length_b   1.000
_cell.length_c   1.000
_cell.angle_alpha   90.00
_cell.angle_beta   90.00
_cell.angle_gamma   90.00
#
_symmetry.space_group_name_H-M   'P 1'
#
loop_
_entity.id
_entity.type
_entity.pdbx_description
1 polymer ?
#
loop_
_entity_poly.entity_id
_entity_poly.type
_entity_poly.pdbx_seq_one_letter_code
_entity_poly.pdbx_strand_id
1 'polypeptide(L)'
;MPSRAASGVSKISATSVRLRPLAPPGGGAAIIAGRQAGLRYDRQARGRSRMTANSGQANPLHTRLCEEYGCEYPIVAFSHTRDVVAAASNAGAIGMLGCSTHTMDELRADLAWIKERVGDRPFGCDITLPSSYVQGNREELEEQIPEVHREFMEDLIREHEIPEPKTPGPWGTTRLRSLADTRAKLELFMNERIPIFASGMGSPAFVLDEMHDAGVKVWGLIGLGRQATRELEAGIDLIIAQGQDSGGHTGRIGTFSIVPEVAELARAYDTPIVAAGGVTTGRHLVAALSLGAVGVWTGTLWLATHENGHLEPWQKQKVVEARTQDAWVTTALDGKRARGLRDSFVEAWEQPEAPRTLPMPLQGLLVGKLLQAAEDWDRRDWIRTPGGQGVGFVREIKPTRQVIFDVMEEAWDALDAVQLAE
;
A
#
# COMPACT_ATOMS: atom_id res chain seq x y z
N MET A 1 -21.44 47.26 46.39
CA MET A 1 -22.15 47.08 47.68
C MET A 1 -23.61 46.74 47.39
N PRO A 2 -24.33 45.90 48.18
CA PRO A 2 -23.94 45.33 49.48
C PRO A 2 -23.57 43.82 49.53
N SER A 3 -24.53 42.89 49.38
CA SER A 3 -24.52 41.48 49.88
C SER A 3 -24.83 40.45 48.76
N ARG A 4 -24.73 39.10 48.87
CA ARG A 4 -24.73 38.08 49.97
C ARG A 4 -26.10 37.75 50.58
N ALA A 5 -26.50 36.49 50.85
CA ALA A 5 -25.98 35.12 50.58
C ALA A 5 -27.15 34.10 50.78
N ALA A 6 -27.06 32.75 50.83
CA ALA A 6 -25.95 31.78 50.89
C ALA A 6 -26.36 30.33 50.46
N SER A 7 -25.35 29.47 50.21
CA SER A 7 -25.26 28.02 50.50
C SER A 7 -26.35 27.00 50.10
N GLY A 8 -25.94 25.90 49.43
CA GLY A 8 -26.79 24.73 49.17
C GLY A 8 -26.11 23.47 48.58
N VAL A 9 -24.87 23.13 48.97
CA VAL A 9 -24.16 21.94 48.45
C VAL A 9 -24.50 20.69 49.29
N SER A 10 -25.03 19.64 48.65
CA SER A 10 -25.12 18.31 49.27
C SER A 10 -23.97 17.40 48.79
N LYS A 11 -23.51 16.51 49.67
CA LYS A 11 -22.44 15.55 49.39
C LYS A 11 -23.06 14.18 49.12
N ILE A 12 -22.68 13.53 48.02
CA ILE A 12 -22.92 12.10 47.84
C ILE A 12 -21.70 11.35 48.39
N SER A 13 -21.94 10.41 49.31
CA SER A 13 -20.90 9.65 49.99
C SER A 13 -20.39 8.49 49.13
N ALA A 14 -19.08 8.29 49.08
CA ALA A 14 -18.48 7.12 48.45
C ALA A 14 -18.58 5.90 49.38
N THR A 15 -19.47 4.96 49.06
CA THR A 15 -19.58 3.67 49.76
C THR A 15 -18.67 2.64 49.10
N SER A 16 -17.71 2.09 49.85
CA SER A 16 -16.66 1.21 49.33
C SER A 16 -17.16 -0.23 49.10
N VAL A 17 -17.35 -0.60 47.83
CA VAL A 17 -17.59 -2.00 47.43
C VAL A 17 -16.25 -2.75 47.45
N ARG A 18 -16.09 -3.69 48.39
CA ARG A 18 -14.93 -4.58 48.43
C ARG A 18 -15.05 -5.65 47.35
N LEU A 19 -14.27 -5.53 46.27
CA LEU A 19 -14.05 -6.63 45.33
C LEU A 19 -13.30 -7.77 46.03
N ARG A 20 -13.74 -9.01 45.83
CA ARG A 20 -12.98 -10.20 46.24
C ARG A 20 -11.80 -10.42 45.29
N PRO A 21 -10.62 -10.86 45.77
CA PRO A 21 -9.57 -11.34 44.89
C PRO A 21 -10.05 -12.61 44.15
N LEU A 22 -9.78 -12.69 42.86
CA LEU A 22 -9.89 -13.93 42.09
C LEU A 22 -8.70 -14.84 42.44
N ALA A 23 -8.97 -16.12 42.65
CA ALA A 23 -7.93 -17.12 42.86
C ALA A 23 -7.20 -17.43 41.53
N PRO A 24 -5.91 -17.76 41.55
CA PRO A 24 -5.18 -18.15 40.34
C PRO A 24 -5.69 -19.49 39.80
N PRO A 25 -5.84 -19.66 38.47
CA PRO A 25 -6.08 -20.96 37.87
C PRO A 25 -4.84 -21.85 38.06
N GLY A 26 -5.05 -23.06 38.60
CA GLY A 26 -3.97 -24.03 38.81
C GLY A 26 -3.38 -24.55 37.49
N GLY A 27 -2.11 -24.96 37.53
CA GLY A 27 -1.40 -25.44 36.36
C GLY A 27 -1.95 -26.76 35.80
N GLY A 28 -2.06 -26.84 34.47
CA GLY A 28 -2.51 -28.03 33.73
C GLY A 28 -1.78 -28.15 32.39
N ALA A 29 -0.50 -28.52 32.42
CA ALA A 29 0.34 -28.65 31.22
C ALA A 29 0.00 -29.91 30.42
N ALA A 30 -1.04 -29.84 29.58
CA ALA A 30 -1.39 -30.88 28.62
C ALA A 30 -0.70 -30.65 27.27
N ILE A 31 -0.03 -31.68 26.74
CA ILE A 31 0.79 -31.58 25.53
C ILE A 31 -0.10 -31.50 24.28
N ILE A 32 -0.10 -30.35 23.59
CA ILE A 32 -0.74 -30.17 22.26
C ILE A 32 0.35 -30.04 21.17
N ALA A 33 1.33 -30.94 21.20
CA ALA A 33 2.34 -31.10 20.16
C ALA A 33 2.09 -32.43 19.42
N GLY A 34 1.47 -32.38 18.23
CA GLY A 34 1.27 -33.58 17.42
C GLY A 34 0.27 -33.48 16.24
N ARG A 35 -0.81 -32.70 16.35
CA ARG A 35 -1.86 -32.68 15.30
C ARG A 35 -1.66 -31.70 14.13
N GLN A 36 -0.84 -30.65 14.27
CA GLN A 36 -0.65 -29.68 13.18
C GLN A 36 0.28 -30.17 12.06
N ALA A 37 1.24 -31.05 12.34
CA ALA A 37 2.22 -31.52 11.35
C ALA A 37 1.57 -32.34 10.21
N GLY A 38 0.70 -33.30 10.56
CA GLY A 38 0.02 -34.14 9.56
C GLY A 38 -0.90 -33.34 8.63
N LEU A 39 -1.59 -32.32 9.13
CA LEU A 39 -2.48 -31.47 8.33
C LEU A 39 -1.73 -30.61 7.30
N ARG A 40 -0.49 -30.19 7.59
CA ARG A 40 0.35 -29.45 6.61
C ARG A 40 0.83 -30.35 5.47
N TYR A 41 1.20 -31.60 5.77
CA TYR A 41 1.71 -32.54 4.76
C TYR A 41 0.62 -33.02 3.80
N ASP A 42 -0.58 -33.33 4.31
CA ASP A 42 -1.74 -33.73 3.51
C ASP A 42 -2.23 -32.59 2.59
N ARG A 43 -2.21 -31.33 3.06
CA ARG A 43 -2.48 -30.16 2.19
C ARG A 43 -1.50 -30.03 1.02
N GLN A 44 -0.18 -30.07 1.28
CA GLN A 44 0.82 -29.97 0.21
C GLN A 44 0.71 -31.09 -0.83
N ALA A 45 0.32 -32.30 -0.42
CA ALA A 45 0.01 -33.39 -1.35
C ALA A 45 -1.25 -33.12 -2.19
N ARG A 46 -2.34 -32.65 -1.57
CA ARG A 46 -3.60 -32.34 -2.27
C ARG A 46 -3.48 -31.16 -3.23
N GLY A 47 -2.80 -30.08 -2.84
CA GLY A 47 -2.58 -28.91 -3.71
C GLY A 47 -1.80 -29.29 -4.98
N ARG A 48 -0.70 -30.03 -4.83
CA ARG A 48 0.06 -30.57 -5.98
C ARG A 48 -0.76 -31.51 -6.87
N SER A 49 -1.63 -32.33 -6.28
CA SER A 49 -2.49 -33.25 -7.05
C SER A 49 -3.59 -32.49 -7.81
N ARG A 50 -4.23 -31.49 -7.18
CA ARG A 50 -5.24 -30.63 -7.83
C ARG A 50 -4.70 -29.87 -9.03
N MET A 51 -3.48 -29.33 -8.96
CA MET A 51 -2.80 -28.67 -10.09
C MET A 51 -2.70 -29.55 -11.35
N THR A 52 -2.77 -30.88 -11.23
CA THR A 52 -2.65 -31.83 -12.35
C THR A 52 -3.96 -32.51 -12.75
N ALA A 53 -5.06 -32.27 -12.06
CA ALA A 53 -6.23 -33.17 -12.07
C ALA A 53 -7.48 -32.64 -12.82
N ASN A 54 -7.39 -31.52 -13.55
CA ASN A 54 -8.53 -30.96 -14.30
C ASN A 54 -8.21 -30.72 -15.80
N SER A 55 -7.70 -31.74 -16.49
CA SER A 55 -7.23 -31.69 -17.88
C SER A 55 -8.36 -31.64 -18.94
N GLY A 56 -9.39 -30.83 -18.71
CA GLY A 56 -10.56 -30.69 -19.59
C GLY A 56 -11.40 -29.43 -19.35
N GLN A 57 -11.08 -28.64 -18.33
CA GLN A 57 -11.74 -27.37 -18.02
C GLN A 57 -10.72 -26.24 -18.13
N ALA A 58 -11.06 -25.14 -18.80
CA ALA A 58 -10.17 -23.98 -18.87
C ALA A 58 -9.90 -23.45 -17.46
N ASN A 59 -8.65 -23.13 -17.14
CA ASN A 59 -8.26 -22.63 -15.82
C ASN A 59 -8.83 -21.22 -15.60
N PRO A 60 -9.85 -21.00 -14.73
CA PRO A 60 -10.46 -19.70 -14.54
C PRO A 60 -9.55 -18.68 -13.83
N LEU A 61 -8.41 -19.12 -13.29
CA LEU A 61 -7.37 -18.27 -12.70
C LEU A 61 -6.18 -18.05 -13.66
N HIS A 62 -6.22 -18.58 -14.88
CA HIS A 62 -5.37 -18.11 -15.98
C HIS A 62 -6.20 -17.13 -16.80
N THR A 63 -5.78 -15.87 -16.84
CA THR A 63 -6.59 -14.77 -17.39
C THR A 63 -5.84 -14.05 -18.50
N ARG A 64 -6.52 -13.12 -19.17
CA ARG A 64 -5.92 -12.18 -20.11
C ARG A 64 -4.66 -11.47 -19.58
N LEU A 65 -4.53 -11.24 -18.27
CA LEU A 65 -3.30 -10.70 -17.67
C LEU A 65 -2.12 -11.67 -17.81
N CYS A 66 -2.36 -12.96 -17.61
CA CYS A 66 -1.39 -14.02 -17.85
C CYS A 66 -1.05 -14.18 -19.34
N GLU A 67 -2.05 -14.07 -20.22
CA GLU A 67 -1.90 -14.22 -21.67
C GLU A 67 -1.13 -13.06 -22.32
N GLU A 68 -1.45 -11.81 -21.98
CA GLU A 68 -0.84 -10.62 -22.58
C GLU A 68 0.50 -10.22 -21.95
N TYR A 69 0.71 -10.51 -20.66
CA TYR A 69 1.89 -10.06 -19.90
C TYR A 69 2.77 -11.21 -19.39
N GLY A 70 2.45 -12.48 -19.71
CA GLY A 70 3.35 -13.62 -19.49
C GLY A 70 3.55 -14.05 -18.04
N CYS A 71 2.69 -13.62 -17.10
CA CYS A 71 2.71 -14.13 -15.73
C CYS A 71 1.95 -15.47 -15.61
N GLU A 72 2.33 -16.30 -14.63
CA GLU A 72 1.62 -17.56 -14.35
C GLU A 72 0.28 -17.29 -13.64
N TYR A 73 0.29 -16.32 -12.70
CA TYR A 73 -0.83 -15.96 -11.84
C TYR A 73 -1.22 -14.49 -12.01
N PRO A 74 -2.51 -14.14 -11.94
CA PRO A 74 -3.04 -12.80 -12.25
C PRO A 74 -2.86 -11.81 -11.08
N ILE A 75 -1.62 -11.73 -10.57
CA ILE A 75 -1.23 -10.97 -9.37
C ILE A 75 -0.09 -10.02 -9.75
N VAL A 76 -0.26 -8.73 -9.46
CA VAL A 76 0.77 -7.71 -9.54
C VAL A 76 1.23 -7.35 -8.13
N ALA A 77 2.53 -7.45 -7.90
CA ALA A 77 3.18 -7.27 -6.61
C ALA A 77 3.92 -5.93 -6.54
N PHE A 78 3.22 -4.88 -6.10
CA PHE A 78 3.77 -3.54 -5.95
C PHE A 78 4.57 -3.41 -4.65
N SER A 79 5.85 -3.04 -4.76
CA SER A 79 6.77 -2.92 -3.63
C SER A 79 7.81 -1.82 -3.84
N HIS A 80 8.31 -1.26 -2.73
CA HIS A 80 9.50 -0.39 -2.70
C HIS A 80 10.81 -1.18 -2.45
N THR A 81 10.78 -2.52 -2.50
CA THR A 81 11.98 -3.36 -2.42
C THR A 81 12.11 -4.25 -3.65
N ARG A 82 13.22 -4.11 -4.37
CA ARG A 82 13.61 -4.93 -5.53
C ARG A 82 13.59 -6.44 -5.27
N ASP A 83 13.93 -6.86 -4.05
CA ASP A 83 13.95 -8.27 -3.64
C ASP A 83 12.55 -8.89 -3.63
N VAL A 84 11.52 -8.14 -3.20
CA VAL A 84 10.11 -8.55 -3.33
C VAL A 84 9.71 -8.62 -4.81
N VAL A 85 10.11 -7.64 -5.62
CA VAL A 85 9.81 -7.58 -7.06
C VAL A 85 10.36 -8.82 -7.76
N ALA A 86 11.64 -9.14 -7.55
CA ALA A 86 12.27 -10.32 -8.14
C ALA A 86 11.72 -11.64 -7.58
N ALA A 87 11.39 -11.71 -6.28
CA ALA A 87 10.79 -12.90 -5.68
C ALA A 87 9.35 -13.16 -6.18
N ALA A 88 8.58 -12.11 -6.43
CA ALA A 88 7.23 -12.20 -6.99
C ALA A 88 7.25 -12.65 -8.45
N SER A 89 8.10 -12.02 -9.30
CA SER A 89 8.28 -12.42 -10.70
C SER A 89 8.74 -13.88 -10.81
N ASN A 90 9.71 -14.31 -10.01
CA ASN A 90 10.17 -15.72 -9.97
C ASN A 90 9.16 -16.69 -9.29
N ALA A 91 8.09 -16.18 -8.71
CA ALA A 91 6.97 -16.95 -8.17
C ALA A 91 5.72 -16.94 -9.08
N GLY A 92 5.82 -16.38 -10.30
CA GLY A 92 4.76 -16.41 -11.30
C GLY A 92 3.82 -15.20 -11.28
N ALA A 93 4.04 -14.22 -10.41
CA ALA A 93 3.34 -12.93 -10.42
C ALA A 93 4.07 -11.91 -11.32
N ILE A 94 3.56 -10.69 -11.43
CA ILE A 94 4.29 -9.53 -12.01
C ILE A 94 4.86 -8.69 -10.86
N GLY A 95 6.18 -8.62 -10.71
CA GLY A 95 6.81 -7.71 -9.75
C GLY A 95 6.79 -6.25 -10.25
N MET A 96 6.45 -5.29 -9.39
CA MET A 96 6.37 -3.86 -9.76
C MET A 96 7.13 -2.98 -8.76
N LEU A 97 8.21 -2.33 -9.20
CA LEU A 97 9.08 -1.50 -8.36
C LEU A 97 8.57 -0.05 -8.28
N GLY A 98 8.04 0.36 -7.13
CA GLY A 98 7.71 1.76 -6.85
C GLY A 98 8.97 2.60 -6.64
N CYS A 99 9.47 3.23 -7.69
CA CYS A 99 10.79 3.90 -7.71
C CYS A 99 10.75 5.43 -7.79
N SER A 100 9.57 6.03 -7.55
CA SER A 100 9.34 7.49 -7.51
C SER A 100 10.34 8.31 -6.69
N THR A 101 10.98 7.72 -5.69
CA THR A 101 11.90 8.38 -4.74
C THR A 101 13.37 8.03 -4.93
N HIS A 102 13.70 7.11 -5.84
CA HIS A 102 15.08 6.68 -6.09
C HIS A 102 15.86 7.77 -6.82
N THR A 103 17.15 7.88 -6.56
CA THR A 103 18.10 8.55 -7.46
C THR A 103 18.26 7.75 -8.76
N MET A 104 18.84 8.38 -9.79
CA MET A 104 19.07 7.70 -11.06
C MET A 104 20.06 6.53 -10.96
N ASP A 105 20.99 6.57 -10.02
CA ASP A 105 22.01 5.52 -9.88
C ASP A 105 21.52 4.34 -9.02
N GLU A 106 20.72 4.60 -7.98
CA GLU A 106 19.95 3.56 -7.29
C GLU A 106 19.01 2.84 -8.27
N LEU A 107 18.28 3.60 -9.11
CA LEU A 107 17.35 3.03 -10.08
C LEU A 107 18.05 2.19 -11.16
N ARG A 108 19.20 2.63 -11.67
CA ARG A 108 20.03 1.83 -12.61
C ARG A 108 20.52 0.54 -11.96
N ALA A 109 21.04 0.63 -10.73
CA ALA A 109 21.53 -0.54 -10.00
C ALA A 109 20.40 -1.55 -9.73
N ASP A 110 19.22 -1.08 -9.33
CA ASP A 110 18.06 -1.93 -9.06
C ASP A 110 17.47 -2.55 -10.33
N LEU A 111 17.38 -1.79 -11.43
CA LEU A 111 16.94 -2.34 -12.73
C LEU A 111 17.88 -3.45 -13.22
N ALA A 112 19.20 -3.23 -13.16
CA ALA A 112 20.19 -4.26 -13.52
C ALA A 112 20.08 -5.50 -12.60
N TRP A 113 19.94 -5.28 -11.29
CA TRP A 113 19.81 -6.33 -10.27
C TRP A 113 18.52 -7.16 -10.45
N ILE A 114 17.41 -6.52 -10.82
CA ILE A 114 16.14 -7.20 -11.10
C ILE A 114 16.27 -8.01 -12.39
N LYS A 115 16.73 -7.39 -13.49
CA LYS A 115 16.93 -8.07 -14.79
C LYS A 115 17.78 -9.33 -14.67
N GLU A 116 18.90 -9.27 -13.94
CA GLU A 116 19.78 -10.42 -13.65
C GLU A 116 19.04 -11.58 -12.96
N ARG A 117 18.05 -11.28 -12.10
CA ARG A 117 17.37 -12.27 -11.25
C ARG A 117 16.04 -12.78 -11.79
N VAL A 118 15.34 -12.03 -12.63
CA VAL A 118 14.04 -12.45 -13.19
C VAL A 118 14.18 -13.09 -14.57
N GLY A 119 15.21 -12.73 -15.34
CA GLY A 119 15.36 -13.14 -16.74
C GLY A 119 14.21 -12.59 -17.59
N ASP A 120 13.63 -13.42 -18.46
CA ASP A 120 12.53 -13.04 -19.35
C ASP A 120 11.15 -12.93 -18.65
N ARG A 121 11.10 -13.02 -17.31
CA ARG A 121 9.84 -12.94 -16.55
C ARG A 121 9.36 -11.49 -16.40
N PRO A 122 8.03 -11.25 -16.41
CA PRO A 122 7.50 -9.91 -16.36
C PRO A 122 7.82 -9.20 -15.04
N PHE A 123 8.28 -7.97 -15.17
CA PHE A 123 8.39 -7.00 -14.10
C PHE A 123 8.16 -5.59 -14.66
N GLY A 124 7.93 -4.62 -13.78
CA GLY A 124 7.78 -3.22 -14.17
C GLY A 124 8.27 -2.22 -13.13
N CYS A 125 8.17 -0.95 -13.47
CA CYS A 125 8.44 0.18 -12.58
C CYS A 125 7.22 1.10 -12.48
N ASP A 126 6.88 1.49 -11.25
CA ASP A 126 5.91 2.54 -10.95
C ASP A 126 6.65 3.85 -10.63
N ILE A 127 6.26 4.93 -11.31
CA ILE A 127 6.57 6.29 -10.84
C ILE A 127 5.33 7.18 -10.82
N THR A 128 5.29 8.07 -9.85
CA THR A 128 4.25 9.09 -9.73
C THR A 128 4.50 10.24 -10.71
N LEU A 129 3.45 10.66 -11.42
CA LEU A 129 3.44 11.79 -12.35
C LEU A 129 2.56 12.92 -11.77
N PRO A 130 3.10 13.86 -10.98
CA PRO A 130 2.31 14.95 -10.41
C PRO A 130 1.65 15.83 -11.49
N SER A 131 0.36 16.11 -11.33
CA SER A 131 -0.40 17.08 -12.16
C SER A 131 0.15 18.51 -12.12
N SER A 132 1.00 18.81 -11.14
CA SER A 132 1.80 20.03 -11.04
C SER A 132 3.11 19.71 -10.33
N TYR A 133 4.21 20.24 -10.88
CA TYR A 133 5.50 20.28 -10.20
C TYR A 133 5.60 21.59 -9.44
N VAL A 134 6.25 21.56 -8.27
CA VAL A 134 6.42 22.75 -7.45
C VAL A 134 7.42 23.69 -8.14
N GLN A 135 7.03 24.95 -8.30
CA GLN A 135 7.90 26.04 -8.74
C GLN A 135 8.14 26.98 -7.56
N GLY A 136 9.34 27.57 -7.50
CA GLY A 136 9.86 28.28 -6.33
C GLY A 136 11.04 27.53 -5.69
N ASN A 137 11.81 28.24 -4.88
CA ASN A 137 12.86 27.65 -4.06
C ASN A 137 12.27 27.09 -2.74
N ARG A 138 13.07 26.36 -1.94
CA ARG A 138 12.58 25.75 -0.68
C ARG A 138 12.18 26.80 0.36
N GLU A 139 13.00 27.83 0.53
CA GLU A 139 12.88 28.84 1.58
C GLU A 139 11.59 29.67 1.34
N GLU A 140 11.33 30.07 0.08
CA GLU A 140 10.07 30.68 -0.37
C GLU A 140 8.82 29.85 -0.04
N LEU A 141 8.92 28.52 0.02
CA LEU A 141 7.81 27.62 0.37
C LEU A 141 7.69 27.42 1.88
N GLU A 142 8.82 27.34 2.59
CA GLU A 142 8.84 27.21 4.06
C GLU A 142 8.39 28.52 4.74
N GLU A 143 8.56 29.69 4.10
CA GLU A 143 7.94 30.97 4.50
C GLU A 143 6.41 30.95 4.43
N GLN A 144 5.82 30.31 3.41
CA GLN A 144 4.36 30.23 3.18
C GLN A 144 3.60 29.37 4.21
N ILE A 145 4.31 28.66 5.10
CA ILE A 145 3.70 27.95 6.23
C ILE A 145 3.09 28.97 7.21
N PRO A 146 1.83 28.82 7.65
CA PRO A 146 1.24 29.73 8.65
C PRO A 146 1.82 29.50 10.05
N GLU A 147 1.85 30.55 10.88
CA GLU A 147 2.50 30.46 12.21
C GLU A 147 1.85 29.45 13.15
N VAL A 148 0.52 29.36 13.16
CA VAL A 148 -0.23 28.34 13.94
C VAL A 148 0.15 26.90 13.59
N HIS A 149 0.69 26.65 12.39
CA HIS A 149 1.25 25.35 12.01
C HIS A 149 2.66 25.14 12.56
N ARG A 150 3.48 26.19 12.64
CA ARG A 150 4.81 26.15 13.29
C ARG A 150 4.65 25.93 14.79
N GLU A 151 3.82 26.74 15.45
CA GLU A 151 3.47 26.63 16.87
C GLU A 151 3.01 25.21 17.22
N PHE A 152 2.06 24.64 16.46
CA PHE A 152 1.58 23.27 16.67
C PHE A 152 2.69 22.20 16.54
N MET A 153 3.62 22.36 15.60
CA MET A 153 4.74 21.42 15.45
C MET A 153 5.78 21.57 16.58
N GLU A 154 6.05 22.79 17.04
CA GLU A 154 6.91 23.04 18.20
C GLU A 154 6.29 22.50 19.50
N ASP A 155 4.98 22.65 19.66
CA ASP A 155 4.21 22.08 20.77
C ASP A 155 4.28 20.55 20.76
N LEU A 156 4.03 19.88 19.63
CA LEU A 156 4.17 18.41 19.52
C LEU A 156 5.59 17.92 19.80
N ILE A 157 6.62 18.61 19.29
CA ILE A 157 8.03 18.26 19.53
C ILE A 157 8.35 18.36 21.02
N ARG A 158 7.88 19.42 21.68
CA ARG A 158 8.10 19.69 23.11
C ARG A 158 7.33 18.74 24.03
N GLU A 159 6.06 18.46 23.74
CA GLU A 159 5.19 17.64 24.59
C GLU A 159 5.48 16.14 24.49
N HIS A 160 5.99 15.68 23.34
CA HIS A 160 6.33 14.27 23.12
C HIS A 160 7.84 14.00 23.19
N GLU A 161 8.64 14.96 23.67
CA GLU A 161 10.10 14.88 23.85
C GLU A 161 10.82 14.34 22.60
N ILE A 162 10.47 14.87 21.42
CA ILE A 162 11.01 14.43 20.13
C ILE A 162 12.38 15.11 19.92
N PRO A 163 13.50 14.37 19.78
CA PRO A 163 14.82 14.99 19.63
C PRO A 163 15.01 15.67 18.26
N GLU A 164 16.11 16.42 18.11
CA GLU A 164 16.56 16.85 16.78
C GLU A 164 16.97 15.65 15.90
N PRO A 165 16.73 15.69 14.57
CA PRO A 165 17.25 14.69 13.64
C PRO A 165 18.77 14.52 13.74
N LYS A 166 19.26 13.29 13.57
CA LYS A 166 20.69 12.97 13.46
C LYS A 166 21.24 13.35 12.09
N THR A 167 20.37 13.34 11.08
CA THR A 167 20.70 13.66 9.69
C THR A 167 20.26 15.09 9.33
N PRO A 168 21.10 15.89 8.65
CA PRO A 168 20.65 17.15 8.06
C PRO A 168 19.70 16.89 6.88
N GLY A 169 18.80 17.83 6.61
CA GLY A 169 17.89 17.74 5.46
C GLY A 169 18.61 17.79 4.10
N PRO A 170 17.97 17.39 2.99
CA PRO A 170 16.52 17.17 2.84
C PRO A 170 16.02 15.75 3.16
N TRP A 171 15.16 15.68 4.17
CA TRP A 171 14.46 14.47 4.63
C TRP A 171 13.33 14.02 3.69
N GLY A 172 12.87 12.78 3.84
CA GLY A 172 11.98 12.09 2.89
C GLY A 172 10.79 12.90 2.37
N THR A 173 9.90 13.39 3.24
CA THR A 173 8.72 14.19 2.85
C THR A 173 9.04 15.57 2.29
N THR A 174 10.26 16.07 2.54
CA THR A 174 10.72 17.39 2.08
C THR A 174 11.35 17.35 0.68
N ARG A 175 11.58 16.16 0.11
CA ARG A 175 12.18 15.99 -1.23
C ARG A 175 11.18 16.44 -2.31
N LEU A 176 11.38 17.64 -2.85
CA LEU A 176 10.59 18.16 -3.97
C LEU A 176 10.93 17.37 -5.25
N ARG A 177 9.92 16.76 -5.88
CA ARG A 177 10.05 16.13 -7.20
C ARG A 177 10.14 17.20 -8.28
N SER A 178 11.04 17.03 -9.25
CA SER A 178 11.19 17.91 -10.41
C SER A 178 10.79 17.21 -11.70
N LEU A 179 10.32 17.98 -12.69
CA LEU A 179 9.99 17.44 -14.02
C LEU A 179 11.23 16.85 -14.72
N ALA A 180 12.42 17.37 -14.44
CA ALA A 180 13.67 16.86 -14.98
C ALA A 180 14.02 15.47 -14.43
N ASP A 181 13.83 15.24 -13.13
CA ASP A 181 14.00 13.91 -12.53
C ASP A 181 12.97 12.90 -13.09
N THR A 182 11.70 13.31 -13.23
CA THR A 182 10.68 12.47 -13.86
C THR A 182 11.04 12.13 -15.31
N ARG A 183 11.46 13.11 -16.13
CA ARG A 183 11.88 12.85 -17.51
C ARG A 183 13.09 11.93 -17.58
N ALA A 184 14.12 12.13 -16.76
CA ALA A 184 15.30 11.25 -16.73
C ALA A 184 14.93 9.79 -16.37
N LYS A 185 13.95 9.57 -15.48
CA LYS A 185 13.42 8.22 -15.18
C LYS A 185 12.66 7.61 -16.37
N LEU A 186 11.78 8.37 -17.02
CA LEU A 186 11.05 7.92 -18.21
C LEU A 186 12.00 7.60 -19.38
N GLU A 187 12.99 8.46 -19.62
CA GLU A 187 14.06 8.24 -20.60
C GLU A 187 14.86 6.97 -20.28
N LEU A 188 15.18 6.71 -19.01
CA LEU A 188 15.84 5.47 -18.60
C LEU A 188 14.96 4.25 -18.90
N PHE A 189 13.65 4.29 -18.61
CA PHE A 189 12.73 3.18 -18.87
C PHE A 189 12.62 2.82 -20.36
N MET A 190 12.61 3.83 -21.25
CA MET A 190 12.61 3.63 -22.70
C MET A 190 13.94 3.08 -23.22
N ASN A 191 15.08 3.66 -22.79
CA ASN A 191 16.41 3.20 -23.18
C ASN A 191 16.72 1.77 -22.70
N GLU A 192 16.30 1.43 -21.47
CA GLU A 192 16.45 0.11 -20.87
C GLU A 192 15.38 -0.90 -21.35
N ARG A 193 14.36 -0.44 -22.07
CA ARG A 193 13.19 -1.23 -22.51
C ARG A 193 12.62 -2.10 -21.39
N ILE A 194 12.21 -1.47 -20.29
CA ILE A 194 11.54 -2.21 -19.20
C ILE A 194 10.20 -2.78 -19.72
N PRO A 195 9.76 -3.98 -19.30
CA PRO A 195 8.55 -4.58 -19.88
C PRO A 195 7.29 -3.75 -19.63
N ILE A 196 7.16 -3.19 -18.42
CA ILE A 196 5.98 -2.43 -17.98
C ILE A 196 6.40 -1.15 -17.22
N PHE A 197 5.82 -0.02 -17.58
CA PHE A 197 5.81 1.23 -16.82
C PHE A 197 4.39 1.49 -16.29
N ALA A 198 4.25 1.81 -15.00
CA ALA A 198 2.99 2.21 -14.37
C ALA A 198 3.04 3.64 -13.84
N SER A 199 1.98 4.43 -14.10
CA SER A 199 1.90 5.84 -13.71
C SER A 199 0.95 6.07 -12.53
N GLY A 200 1.49 6.48 -11.38
CA GLY A 200 0.72 6.88 -10.21
C GLY A 200 0.39 8.38 -10.16
N MET A 201 -0.74 8.76 -9.55
CA MET A 201 -1.15 10.16 -9.28
C MET A 201 -1.32 11.11 -10.50
N GLY A 202 -1.17 10.65 -11.73
CA GLY A 202 -1.42 11.43 -12.95
C GLY A 202 -1.29 10.59 -14.22
N SER A 203 -1.64 11.19 -15.37
CA SER A 203 -1.71 10.51 -16.67
C SER A 203 -0.33 10.41 -17.35
N PRO A 204 0.00 9.28 -18.00
CA PRO A 204 1.18 9.12 -18.82
C PRO A 204 0.96 9.52 -20.29
N ALA A 205 -0.22 9.99 -20.68
CA ALA A 205 -0.60 10.25 -22.08
C ALA A 205 0.33 11.22 -22.84
N PHE A 206 1.17 12.00 -22.16
CA PHE A 206 2.17 12.88 -22.79
C PHE A 206 3.45 12.16 -23.24
N VAL A 207 3.65 10.89 -22.88
CA VAL A 207 4.84 10.06 -23.19
C VAL A 207 4.45 8.66 -23.70
N LEU A 208 3.16 8.44 -24.00
CA LEU A 208 2.62 7.14 -24.36
C LEU A 208 3.19 6.64 -25.71
N ASP A 209 3.15 7.49 -26.74
CA ASP A 209 3.74 7.20 -28.05
C ASP A 209 5.23 6.86 -27.95
N GLU A 210 6.01 7.67 -27.20
CA GLU A 210 7.45 7.45 -27.00
C GLU A 210 7.75 6.10 -26.31
N MET A 211 6.91 5.71 -25.34
CA MET A 211 7.02 4.42 -24.64
C MET A 211 6.64 3.25 -25.56
N HIS A 212 5.60 3.40 -26.38
CA HIS A 212 5.16 2.38 -27.34
C HIS A 212 6.22 2.16 -28.44
N ASP A 213 6.83 3.22 -28.97
CA ASP A 213 7.96 3.14 -29.90
C ASP A 213 9.20 2.46 -29.26
N ALA A 214 9.41 2.63 -27.95
CA ALA A 214 10.43 1.92 -27.19
C ALA A 214 10.08 0.45 -26.89
N GLY A 215 8.82 0.03 -27.07
CA GLY A 215 8.31 -1.30 -26.75
C GLY A 215 7.92 -1.51 -25.28
N VAL A 216 7.74 -0.43 -24.51
CA VAL A 216 7.34 -0.43 -23.10
C VAL A 216 5.81 -0.42 -22.99
N LYS A 217 5.22 -1.33 -22.20
CA LYS A 217 3.78 -1.30 -21.89
C LYS A 217 3.46 -0.27 -20.81
N VAL A 218 2.42 0.54 -20.99
CA VAL A 218 2.10 1.68 -20.12
C VAL A 218 0.77 1.47 -19.40
N TRP A 219 0.79 1.50 -18.07
CA TRP A 219 -0.36 1.22 -17.21
C TRP A 219 -0.79 2.45 -16.40
N GLY A 220 -2.08 2.80 -16.45
CA GLY A 220 -2.63 3.99 -15.78
C GLY A 220 -3.30 3.68 -14.45
N LEU A 221 -2.83 4.26 -13.33
CA LEU A 221 -3.50 4.14 -12.03
C LEU A 221 -4.52 5.26 -11.82
N ILE A 222 -5.78 4.86 -11.64
CA ILE A 222 -6.94 5.76 -11.52
C ILE A 222 -7.73 5.44 -10.25
N GLY A 223 -8.54 6.39 -9.78
CA GLY A 223 -9.47 6.17 -8.66
C GLY A 223 -10.87 6.75 -8.88
N LEU A 224 -11.19 7.12 -10.14
CA LEU A 224 -12.40 7.83 -10.58
C LEU A 224 -12.68 7.47 -12.05
N GLY A 225 -13.91 7.14 -12.45
CA GLY A 225 -14.22 6.77 -13.84
C GLY A 225 -13.78 7.80 -14.89
N ARG A 226 -13.94 9.11 -14.62
CA ARG A 226 -13.47 10.19 -15.52
C ARG A 226 -11.96 10.26 -15.72
N GLN A 227 -11.17 9.56 -14.92
CA GLN A 227 -9.74 9.36 -15.18
C GLN A 227 -9.58 8.18 -16.13
N ALA A 228 -10.22 7.04 -15.84
CA ALA A 228 -10.22 5.88 -16.72
C ALA A 228 -10.62 6.25 -18.16
N THR A 229 -11.72 7.01 -18.35
CA THR A 229 -12.14 7.51 -19.68
C THR A 229 -11.00 8.19 -20.44
N ARG A 230 -10.18 9.01 -19.77
CA ARG A 230 -9.08 9.75 -20.42
C ARG A 230 -7.89 8.88 -20.76
N GLU A 231 -7.55 7.91 -19.91
CA GLU A 231 -6.46 6.98 -20.23
C GLU A 231 -6.89 6.00 -21.34
N LEU A 232 -8.18 5.61 -21.40
CA LEU A 232 -8.76 4.85 -22.50
C LEU A 232 -8.77 5.64 -23.81
N GLU A 233 -9.24 6.90 -23.78
CA GLU A 233 -9.19 7.84 -24.93
C GLU A 233 -7.76 8.11 -25.43
N ALA A 234 -6.75 7.98 -24.57
CA ALA A 234 -5.34 8.08 -24.93
C ALA A 234 -4.73 6.79 -25.50
N GLY A 235 -5.33 5.62 -25.25
CA GLY A 235 -4.80 4.31 -25.71
C GLY A 235 -3.90 3.59 -24.70
N ILE A 236 -4.16 3.73 -23.40
CA ILE A 236 -3.43 3.02 -22.33
C ILE A 236 -3.50 1.48 -22.49
N ASP A 237 -2.43 0.76 -22.16
CA ASP A 237 -2.39 -0.71 -22.31
C ASP A 237 -3.17 -1.46 -21.23
N LEU A 238 -3.29 -0.89 -20.03
CA LEU A 238 -4.01 -1.48 -18.89
C LEU A 238 -4.38 -0.40 -17.86
N ILE A 239 -5.52 -0.58 -17.18
CA ILE A 239 -5.94 0.31 -16.09
C ILE A 239 -5.87 -0.36 -14.72
N ILE A 240 -5.25 0.33 -13.76
CA ILE A 240 -5.19 -0.08 -12.35
C ILE A 240 -6.31 0.68 -11.61
N ALA A 241 -7.44 0.00 -11.37
CA ALA A 241 -8.63 0.58 -10.76
C ALA A 241 -8.50 0.61 -9.22
N GLN A 242 -8.09 1.75 -8.67
CA GLN A 242 -7.78 1.92 -7.25
C GLN A 242 -8.99 2.31 -6.40
N GLY A 243 -9.42 1.38 -5.52
CA GLY A 243 -10.38 1.64 -4.45
C GLY A 243 -9.76 2.24 -3.20
N GLN A 244 -10.59 2.91 -2.40
CA GLN A 244 -10.20 3.61 -1.17
C GLN A 244 -9.52 2.67 -0.16
N ASP A 245 -9.84 1.38 -0.19
CA ASP A 245 -9.30 0.30 0.63
C ASP A 245 -7.78 0.11 0.48
N SER A 246 -7.15 0.78 -0.49
CA SER A 246 -5.71 0.85 -0.71
C SER A 246 -4.94 1.49 0.45
N GLY A 247 -3.69 1.04 0.63
CA GLY A 247 -2.66 1.74 1.39
C GLY A 247 -1.95 2.80 0.53
N GLY A 248 -1.27 3.76 1.15
CA GLY A 248 -0.67 4.89 0.42
C GLY A 248 -1.70 5.91 -0.06
N HIS A 249 -1.35 6.75 -1.04
CA HIS A 249 -2.27 7.76 -1.60
C HIS A 249 -3.53 7.12 -2.18
N THR A 250 -4.70 7.63 -1.79
CA THR A 250 -5.98 6.94 -2.02
C THR A 250 -7.17 7.88 -2.18
N GLY A 251 -8.14 7.46 -3.00
CA GLY A 251 -9.31 8.25 -3.41
C GLY A 251 -10.45 8.36 -2.39
N ARG A 252 -11.69 8.31 -2.88
CA ARG A 252 -12.95 8.36 -2.10
C ARG A 252 -13.99 7.31 -2.49
N ILE A 253 -13.73 6.48 -3.51
CA ILE A 253 -14.63 5.43 -4.00
C ILE A 253 -14.06 4.08 -3.54
N GLY A 254 -14.89 3.21 -2.95
CA GLY A 254 -14.43 1.88 -2.47
C GLY A 254 -14.17 0.91 -3.62
N THR A 255 -13.33 -0.12 -3.38
CA THR A 255 -12.91 -1.08 -4.44
C THR A 255 -14.12 -1.73 -5.13
N PHE A 256 -15.13 -2.13 -4.37
CA PHE A 256 -16.34 -2.78 -4.88
C PHE A 256 -17.22 -1.88 -5.77
N SER A 257 -16.95 -0.57 -5.85
CA SER A 257 -17.67 0.38 -6.71
C SER A 257 -16.83 0.82 -7.91
N ILE A 258 -15.54 1.17 -7.71
CA ILE A 258 -14.69 1.69 -8.79
C ILE A 258 -14.29 0.61 -9.80
N VAL A 259 -14.07 -0.64 -9.36
CA VAL A 259 -13.66 -1.73 -10.26
C VAL A 259 -14.72 -2.03 -11.34
N PRO A 260 -16.01 -2.28 -11.01
CA PRO A 260 -17.02 -2.55 -12.04
C PRO A 260 -17.37 -1.31 -12.88
N GLU A 261 -17.33 -0.10 -12.30
CA GLU A 261 -17.48 1.17 -13.06
C GLU A 261 -16.43 1.27 -14.17
N VAL A 262 -15.18 0.95 -13.85
CA VAL A 262 -14.04 1.04 -14.77
C VAL A 262 -13.99 -0.14 -15.74
N ALA A 263 -14.41 -1.33 -15.32
CA ALA A 263 -14.52 -2.50 -16.20
C ALA A 263 -15.54 -2.26 -17.33
N GLU A 264 -16.69 -1.65 -17.03
CA GLU A 264 -17.70 -1.32 -18.03
C GLU A 264 -17.19 -0.25 -19.03
N LEU A 265 -16.46 0.77 -18.54
CA LEU A 265 -15.83 1.77 -19.40
C LEU A 265 -14.77 1.14 -20.34
N ALA A 266 -13.93 0.26 -19.81
CA ALA A 266 -12.80 -0.32 -20.54
C ALA A 266 -13.23 -1.29 -21.66
N ARG A 267 -14.41 -1.93 -21.55
CA ARG A 267 -14.99 -2.79 -22.60
C ARG A 267 -15.14 -2.10 -23.96
N ALA A 268 -15.40 -0.80 -23.98
CA ALA A 268 -15.56 -0.05 -25.22
C ALA A 268 -14.25 0.13 -26.02
N TYR A 269 -13.11 -0.15 -25.40
CA TYR A 269 -11.75 0.03 -25.92
C TYR A 269 -10.96 -1.30 -25.98
N ASP A 270 -11.59 -2.41 -25.56
CA ASP A 270 -10.95 -3.71 -25.34
C ASP A 270 -9.69 -3.66 -24.45
N THR A 271 -9.68 -2.78 -23.45
CA THR A 271 -8.54 -2.59 -22.52
C THR A 271 -8.70 -3.48 -21.28
N PRO A 272 -7.67 -4.24 -20.86
CA PRO A 272 -7.69 -4.98 -19.59
C PRO A 272 -7.65 -4.03 -18.37
N ILE A 273 -8.18 -4.48 -17.23
CA ILE A 273 -8.05 -3.77 -15.95
C ILE A 273 -7.61 -4.70 -14.81
N VAL A 274 -6.89 -4.18 -13.82
CA VAL A 274 -6.63 -4.86 -12.54
C VAL A 274 -7.26 -4.11 -11.38
N ALA A 275 -7.81 -4.83 -10.42
CA ALA A 275 -8.38 -4.25 -9.20
C ALA A 275 -7.28 -3.92 -8.18
N ALA A 276 -7.26 -2.72 -7.64
CA ALA A 276 -6.33 -2.30 -6.58
C ALA A 276 -7.07 -1.84 -5.31
N GLY A 277 -6.53 -2.22 -4.15
CA GLY A 277 -7.07 -1.85 -2.84
C GLY A 277 -7.88 -2.96 -2.16
N GLY A 278 -7.66 -3.14 -0.86
CA GLY A 278 -8.29 -4.21 -0.06
C GLY A 278 -7.75 -5.63 -0.32
N VAL A 279 -7.26 -5.93 -1.52
CA VAL A 279 -6.83 -7.28 -1.93
C VAL A 279 -5.62 -7.78 -1.13
N THR A 280 -5.87 -8.82 -0.31
CA THR A 280 -4.85 -9.54 0.50
C THR A 280 -5.13 -11.05 0.66
N THR A 281 -6.07 -11.62 -0.09
CA THR A 281 -6.48 -13.05 -0.01
C THR A 281 -6.91 -13.58 -1.38
N GLY A 282 -6.96 -14.91 -1.55
CA GLY A 282 -7.49 -15.52 -2.76
C GLY A 282 -8.98 -15.23 -3.01
N ARG A 283 -9.74 -15.05 -1.92
CA ARG A 283 -11.15 -14.59 -1.98
C ARG A 283 -11.27 -13.19 -2.58
N HIS A 284 -10.34 -12.28 -2.26
CA HIS A 284 -10.31 -10.95 -2.86
C HIS A 284 -9.90 -10.99 -4.35
N LEU A 285 -9.03 -11.92 -4.77
CA LEU A 285 -8.74 -12.18 -6.18
C LEU A 285 -9.99 -12.64 -6.93
N VAL A 286 -10.68 -13.69 -6.45
CA VAL A 286 -11.92 -14.18 -7.09
C VAL A 286 -12.99 -13.10 -7.16
N ALA A 287 -13.17 -12.31 -6.09
CA ALA A 287 -14.09 -11.17 -6.10
C ALA A 287 -13.70 -10.10 -7.13
N ALA A 288 -12.42 -9.80 -7.31
CA ALA A 288 -11.95 -8.86 -8.34
C ALA A 288 -12.24 -9.38 -9.77
N LEU A 289 -12.03 -10.67 -10.02
CA LEU A 289 -12.37 -11.30 -11.30
C LEU A 289 -13.89 -11.23 -11.56
N SER A 290 -14.72 -11.51 -10.55
CA SER A 290 -16.19 -11.36 -10.64
C SER A 290 -16.66 -9.91 -10.85
N LEU A 291 -15.86 -8.91 -10.46
CA LEU A 291 -16.12 -7.48 -10.74
C LEU A 291 -15.63 -7.03 -12.13
N GLY A 292 -15.10 -7.93 -12.96
CA GLY A 292 -14.67 -7.66 -14.32
C GLY A 292 -13.20 -7.26 -14.49
N ALA A 293 -12.37 -7.37 -13.45
CA ALA A 293 -10.93 -7.25 -13.60
C ALA A 293 -10.31 -8.54 -14.15
N VAL A 294 -9.16 -8.43 -14.83
CA VAL A 294 -8.37 -9.59 -15.29
C VAL A 294 -7.29 -10.01 -14.27
N GLY A 295 -7.16 -9.29 -13.16
CA GLY A 295 -6.23 -9.61 -12.08
C GLY A 295 -6.24 -8.55 -10.98
N VAL A 296 -5.24 -8.61 -10.10
CA VAL A 296 -5.17 -7.74 -8.90
C VAL A 296 -3.82 -7.05 -8.72
N TRP A 297 -3.86 -5.78 -8.33
CA TRP A 297 -2.69 -5.02 -7.90
C TRP A 297 -2.66 -4.94 -6.38
N THR A 298 -1.60 -5.46 -5.79
CA THR A 298 -1.48 -5.71 -4.35
C THR A 298 -0.24 -5.02 -3.78
N GLY A 299 -0.37 -4.42 -2.60
CA GLY A 299 0.71 -3.70 -1.90
C GLY A 299 0.85 -4.12 -0.44
N THR A 300 -0.22 -3.96 0.36
CA THR A 300 -0.28 -4.36 1.79
C THR A 300 0.19 -5.80 2.04
N LEU A 301 -0.11 -6.68 1.08
CA LEU A 301 0.19 -8.11 1.10
C LEU A 301 1.70 -8.41 1.22
N TRP A 302 2.57 -7.52 0.74
CA TRP A 302 4.02 -7.70 0.71
C TRP A 302 4.76 -7.03 1.87
N LEU A 303 4.05 -6.37 2.78
CA LEU A 303 4.66 -5.66 3.91
C LEU A 303 5.25 -6.64 4.94
N ALA A 304 4.57 -7.77 5.17
CA ALA A 304 5.03 -8.83 6.06
C ALA A 304 5.78 -9.96 5.31
N THR A 305 6.51 -9.67 4.23
CA THR A 305 7.36 -10.69 3.59
C THR A 305 8.76 -10.73 4.17
N HIS A 306 9.46 -11.85 3.99
CA HIS A 306 10.89 -11.94 4.31
C HIS A 306 11.71 -10.96 3.45
N GLU A 307 11.39 -10.89 2.17
CA GLU A 307 12.13 -10.16 1.13
C GLU A 307 11.91 -8.64 1.19
N ASN A 308 10.93 -8.15 1.97
CA ASN A 308 10.72 -6.71 2.17
C ASN A 308 11.83 -6.12 3.06
N GLY A 309 12.77 -5.40 2.46
CA GLY A 309 13.84 -4.67 3.16
C GLY A 309 13.49 -3.22 3.51
N HIS A 310 12.27 -2.78 3.22
CA HIS A 310 11.80 -1.41 3.49
C HIS A 310 11.13 -1.26 4.87
N LEU A 311 10.67 -2.37 5.48
CA LEU A 311 10.08 -2.37 6.82
C LEU A 311 10.99 -3.09 7.82
N GLU A 312 11.23 -2.43 8.96
CA GLU A 312 11.90 -3.01 10.11
C GLU A 312 11.13 -4.22 10.68
N PRO A 313 11.79 -5.19 11.35
CA PRO A 313 11.13 -6.37 11.88
C PRO A 313 9.94 -6.05 12.82
N TRP A 314 10.01 -4.93 13.55
CA TRP A 314 8.91 -4.49 14.42
C TRP A 314 7.73 -3.91 13.63
N GLN A 315 7.97 -3.23 12.50
CA GLN A 315 6.89 -2.76 11.60
C GLN A 315 6.19 -3.96 10.94
N LYS A 316 6.93 -5.01 10.59
CA LYS A 316 6.34 -6.27 10.08
C LYS A 316 5.44 -6.95 11.11
N GLN A 317 5.79 -6.90 12.40
CA GLN A 317 4.89 -7.36 13.47
C GLN A 317 3.68 -6.44 13.63
N LYS A 318 3.85 -5.10 13.60
CA LYS A 318 2.72 -4.14 13.61
C LYS A 318 1.73 -4.41 12.46
N VAL A 319 2.20 -4.82 11.28
CA VAL A 319 1.36 -5.26 10.14
C VAL A 319 0.60 -6.55 10.45
N VAL A 320 1.23 -7.55 11.08
CA VAL A 320 0.62 -8.85 11.44
C VAL A 320 -0.39 -8.73 12.60
N GLU A 321 -0.14 -7.82 13.54
CA GLU A 321 -0.99 -7.57 14.69
C GLU A 321 -2.21 -6.68 14.37
N ALA A 322 -2.15 -5.90 13.29
CA ALA A 322 -3.21 -4.97 12.88
C ALA A 322 -4.51 -5.65 12.42
N ARG A 323 -5.58 -4.87 12.46
CA ARG A 323 -6.95 -5.21 12.04
C ARG A 323 -7.43 -4.19 10.99
N THR A 324 -8.54 -4.51 10.33
CA THR A 324 -9.09 -3.70 9.23
C THR A 324 -9.44 -2.27 9.62
N GLN A 325 -9.80 -2.00 10.88
CA GLN A 325 -10.06 -0.63 11.35
C GLN A 325 -8.77 0.19 11.65
N ASP A 326 -7.62 -0.46 11.82
CA ASP A 326 -6.38 0.21 12.22
C ASP A 326 -5.67 0.88 11.02
N ALA A 327 -6.09 0.55 9.79
CA ALA A 327 -5.62 1.15 8.55
C ALA A 327 -6.33 2.50 8.28
N TRP A 328 -5.87 3.56 8.92
CA TRP A 328 -6.46 4.90 8.95
C TRP A 328 -6.10 5.77 7.73
N VAL A 329 -7.02 6.64 7.28
CA VAL A 329 -6.76 7.62 6.20
C VAL A 329 -6.57 9.01 6.80
N THR A 330 -5.39 9.60 6.59
CA THR A 330 -5.06 10.98 7.01
C THR A 330 -4.75 11.88 5.81
N THR A 331 -4.61 13.18 6.05
CA THR A 331 -3.94 14.15 5.16
C THR A 331 -2.65 14.72 5.77
N ALA A 332 -2.27 14.32 6.98
CA ALA A 332 -1.18 14.91 7.75
C ALA A 332 0.23 14.74 7.16
N LEU A 333 0.42 13.79 6.24
CA LEU A 333 1.74 13.46 5.66
C LEU A 333 2.21 14.45 4.59
N ASP A 334 1.33 14.85 3.67
CA ASP A 334 1.66 15.72 2.53
C ASP A 334 0.48 16.58 2.02
N GLY A 335 -0.63 16.64 2.77
CA GLY A 335 -1.85 17.35 2.38
C GLY A 335 -2.79 16.56 1.47
N LYS A 336 -2.37 15.38 0.98
CA LYS A 336 -3.21 14.48 0.18
C LYS A 336 -3.71 13.32 1.04
N ARG A 337 -4.84 12.73 0.64
CA ARG A 337 -5.40 11.55 1.31
C ARG A 337 -4.47 10.36 1.13
N ALA A 338 -3.92 9.87 2.23
CA ALA A 338 -3.07 8.69 2.25
C ALA A 338 -3.45 7.78 3.42
N ARG A 339 -3.32 6.46 3.23
CA ARG A 339 -3.64 5.45 4.24
C ARG A 339 -2.39 4.73 4.77
N GLY A 340 -2.29 4.65 6.09
CA GLY A 340 -1.29 3.89 6.84
C GLY A 340 -1.95 3.14 8.00
N LEU A 341 -1.16 2.39 8.76
CA LEU A 341 -1.58 1.90 10.07
C LEU A 341 -1.45 3.04 11.09
N ARG A 342 -2.42 3.17 12.00
CA ARG A 342 -2.46 4.23 13.00
C ARG A 342 -1.15 4.31 13.83
N ASP A 343 -0.76 5.54 14.15
CA ASP A 343 0.43 5.91 14.90
C ASP A 343 0.15 7.24 15.63
N SER A 344 1.01 7.62 16.59
CA SER A 344 0.82 8.81 17.42
C SER A 344 0.91 10.11 16.62
N PHE A 345 1.61 10.10 15.47
CA PHE A 345 1.60 11.22 14.53
C PHE A 345 0.22 11.44 13.91
N VAL A 346 -0.42 10.39 13.41
CA VAL A 346 -1.80 10.45 12.93
C VAL A 346 -2.75 10.82 14.06
N GLU A 347 -2.58 10.27 15.27
CA GLU A 347 -3.45 10.59 16.41
C GLU A 347 -3.35 12.05 16.86
N ALA A 348 -2.17 12.67 16.78
CA ALA A 348 -2.00 14.10 17.06
C ALA A 348 -2.77 15.00 16.06
N TRP A 349 -2.75 14.66 14.77
CA TRP A 349 -3.44 15.42 13.72
C TRP A 349 -4.96 15.18 13.62
N GLU A 350 -5.50 14.21 14.36
CA GLU A 350 -6.95 13.94 14.47
C GLU A 350 -7.57 14.56 15.74
N GLN A 351 -6.80 15.31 16.56
CA GLN A 351 -7.35 16.03 17.72
C GLN A 351 -8.16 17.27 17.27
N PRO A 352 -9.25 17.66 17.98
CA PRO A 352 -10.04 18.85 17.66
C PRO A 352 -9.24 20.17 17.61
N GLU A 353 -8.15 20.23 18.37
CA GLU A 353 -7.26 21.39 18.50
C GLU A 353 -6.22 21.48 17.37
N ALA A 354 -6.01 20.41 16.59
CA ALA A 354 -5.02 20.39 15.53
C ALA A 354 -5.42 21.34 14.37
N PRO A 355 -4.47 22.11 13.81
CA PRO A 355 -4.75 22.97 12.67
C PRO A 355 -5.10 22.13 11.43
N ARG A 356 -5.85 22.70 10.48
CA ARG A 356 -6.15 22.00 9.22
C ARG A 356 -4.85 21.76 8.44
N THR A 357 -4.62 20.51 8.01
CA THR A 357 -3.46 20.14 7.18
C THR A 357 -3.32 21.03 5.95
N LEU A 358 -2.10 21.49 5.68
CA LEU A 358 -1.76 22.30 4.52
C LEU A 358 -1.83 21.50 3.21
N PRO A 359 -1.92 22.15 2.03
CA PRO A 359 -1.78 21.46 0.75
C PRO A 359 -0.33 20.99 0.50
N MET A 360 -0.16 20.07 -0.46
CA MET A 360 1.15 19.71 -0.99
C MET A 360 1.79 20.93 -1.71
N PRO A 361 3.07 21.27 -1.48
CA PRO A 361 4.08 20.55 -0.70
C PRO A 361 4.17 20.96 0.78
N LEU A 362 3.51 22.05 1.18
CA LEU A 362 3.73 22.74 2.46
C LEU A 362 3.60 21.82 3.68
N GLN A 363 2.63 20.90 3.69
CA GLN A 363 2.47 19.92 4.77
C GLN A 363 3.69 18.98 4.88
N GLY A 364 4.24 18.52 3.75
CA GLY A 364 5.39 17.60 3.73
C GLY A 364 6.70 18.27 4.13
N LEU A 365 6.82 19.59 3.91
CA LEU A 365 7.90 20.43 4.46
C LEU A 365 7.74 20.57 5.98
N LEU A 366 6.55 21.03 6.44
CA LEU A 366 6.19 21.23 7.84
C LEU A 366 6.52 20.03 8.73
N VAL A 367 6.07 18.82 8.35
CA VAL A 367 6.18 17.64 9.22
C VAL A 367 7.50 16.87 9.07
N GLY A 368 8.30 17.20 8.04
CA GLY A 368 9.47 16.40 7.66
C GLY A 368 10.57 16.33 8.72
N LYS A 369 10.75 17.40 9.51
CA LYS A 369 11.68 17.42 10.65
C LYS A 369 11.30 16.38 11.71
N LEU A 370 10.03 16.41 12.14
CA LEU A 370 9.50 15.51 13.17
C LEU A 370 9.55 14.05 12.70
N LEU A 371 9.13 13.78 11.46
CA LEU A 371 9.16 12.42 10.92
C LEU A 371 10.59 11.87 10.76
N GLN A 372 11.59 12.68 10.35
CA GLN A 372 12.97 12.20 10.35
C GLN A 372 13.48 11.95 11.78
N ALA A 373 13.18 12.84 12.74
CA ALA A 373 13.55 12.63 14.13
C ALA A 373 12.95 11.34 14.69
N ALA A 374 11.73 10.98 14.30
CA ALA A 374 11.10 9.73 14.71
C ALA A 374 11.88 8.50 14.21
N GLU A 375 12.21 8.46 12.92
CA GLU A 375 12.99 7.38 12.29
C GLU A 375 14.43 7.32 12.87
N ASP A 376 15.13 8.46 12.91
CA ASP A 376 16.52 8.58 13.38
C ASP A 376 16.68 8.10 14.83
N TRP A 377 15.64 8.18 15.67
CA TRP A 377 15.66 7.82 17.09
C TRP A 377 14.80 6.59 17.46
N ASP A 378 14.33 5.80 16.49
CA ASP A 378 13.50 4.60 16.71
C ASP A 378 12.24 4.88 17.58
N ARG A 379 11.59 6.03 17.36
CA ARG A 379 10.29 6.38 17.97
C ARG A 379 9.16 5.64 17.25
N ARG A 380 9.05 4.34 17.52
CA ARG A 380 8.09 3.40 16.92
C ARG A 380 6.62 3.82 17.05
N ASP A 381 6.34 4.65 18.03
CA ASP A 381 5.05 5.33 18.27
C ASP A 381 4.73 6.38 17.18
N TRP A 382 5.75 7.04 16.61
CA TRP A 382 5.63 8.06 15.55
C TRP A 382 6.05 7.58 14.15
N ILE A 383 6.79 6.47 14.06
CA ILE A 383 7.21 5.90 12.77
C ILE A 383 6.01 5.31 12.03
N ARG A 384 5.68 5.95 10.91
CA ARG A 384 4.57 5.58 10.01
C ARG A 384 4.77 4.19 9.43
N THR A 385 3.71 3.39 9.42
CA THR A 385 3.69 2.11 8.68
C THR A 385 2.63 2.17 7.56
N PRO A 386 2.94 1.89 6.28
CA PRO A 386 1.93 1.85 5.22
C PRO A 386 0.94 0.70 5.44
N GLY A 387 -0.31 0.81 4.95
CA GLY A 387 -1.28 -0.28 5.07
C GLY A 387 -2.65 0.02 4.44
N GLY A 388 -3.20 -0.96 3.73
CA GLY A 388 -4.58 -0.96 3.23
C GLY A 388 -5.54 -1.71 4.18
N GLN A 389 -6.85 -1.56 3.98
CA GLN A 389 -7.88 -2.16 4.87
C GLN A 389 -7.87 -3.71 4.89
N GLY A 390 -7.29 -4.34 3.87
CA GLY A 390 -7.02 -5.78 3.83
C GLY A 390 -5.96 -6.27 4.83
N VAL A 391 -5.34 -5.40 5.63
CA VAL A 391 -4.26 -5.77 6.57
C VAL A 391 -4.66 -6.85 7.57
N GLY A 392 -5.92 -6.90 8.03
CA GLY A 392 -6.42 -7.93 8.98
C GLY A 392 -6.41 -9.39 8.47
N PHE A 393 -5.99 -9.62 7.23
CA PHE A 393 -5.74 -10.94 6.65
C PHE A 393 -4.24 -11.29 6.53
N VAL A 394 -3.34 -10.31 6.64
CA VAL A 394 -1.89 -10.51 6.73
C VAL A 394 -1.56 -10.92 8.17
N ARG A 395 -1.32 -12.21 8.41
CA ARG A 395 -1.30 -12.80 9.78
C ARG A 395 -0.02 -13.56 10.15
N GLU A 396 0.96 -13.60 9.26
CA GLU A 396 2.22 -14.34 9.44
C GLU A 396 3.29 -13.68 8.57
N ILE A 397 4.51 -13.53 9.09
CA ILE A 397 5.65 -13.08 8.29
C ILE A 397 6.20 -14.31 7.55
N LYS A 398 6.26 -14.27 6.21
CA LYS A 398 6.59 -15.46 5.38
C LYS A 398 7.22 -15.08 4.03
N PRO A 399 7.82 -16.02 3.27
CA PRO A 399 8.41 -15.73 1.96
C PRO A 399 7.34 -15.28 0.94
N THR A 400 7.71 -14.37 0.05
CA THR A 400 6.86 -13.82 -1.03
C THR A 400 6.26 -14.94 -1.90
N ARG A 401 7.05 -16.00 -2.18
CA ARG A 401 6.56 -17.20 -2.90
C ARG A 401 5.45 -17.95 -2.14
N GLN A 402 5.51 -18.01 -0.80
CA GLN A 402 4.47 -18.66 0.00
C GLN A 402 3.20 -17.80 0.03
N VAL A 403 3.33 -16.47 0.10
CA VAL A 403 2.19 -15.55 0.01
C VAL A 403 1.42 -15.75 -1.30
N ILE A 404 2.11 -15.88 -2.43
CA ILE A 404 1.49 -16.16 -3.74
C ILE A 404 0.82 -17.53 -3.76
N PHE A 405 1.49 -18.58 -3.27
CA PHE A 405 0.88 -19.92 -3.17
C PHE A 405 -0.40 -19.92 -2.34
N ASP A 406 -0.39 -19.26 -1.18
CA ASP A 406 -1.55 -19.22 -0.27
C ASP A 406 -2.73 -18.47 -0.90
N VAL A 407 -2.48 -17.36 -1.61
CA VAL A 407 -3.51 -16.62 -2.36
C VAL A 407 -4.10 -17.48 -3.47
N MET A 408 -3.30 -18.31 -4.14
CA MET A 408 -3.80 -19.22 -5.18
C MET A 408 -4.56 -20.43 -4.60
N GLU A 409 -4.13 -21.02 -3.47
CA GLU A 409 -4.88 -22.06 -2.75
C GLU A 409 -6.25 -21.51 -2.30
N GLU A 410 -6.27 -20.33 -1.68
CA GLU A 410 -7.50 -19.65 -1.26
C GLU A 410 -8.43 -19.24 -2.43
N ALA A 411 -7.88 -18.99 -3.62
CA ALA A 411 -8.66 -18.62 -4.81
C ALA A 411 -9.36 -19.85 -5.41
N TRP A 412 -8.69 -21.00 -5.48
CA TRP A 412 -9.33 -22.26 -5.86
C TRP A 412 -10.42 -22.68 -4.86
N ASP A 413 -10.14 -22.65 -3.56
CA ASP A 413 -11.14 -22.93 -2.51
C ASP A 413 -12.34 -21.97 -2.58
N ALA A 414 -12.14 -20.72 -3.00
CA ALA A 414 -13.20 -19.73 -3.19
C ALA A 414 -14.04 -19.97 -4.46
N LEU A 415 -13.42 -20.41 -5.55
CA LEU A 415 -14.14 -20.80 -6.77
C LEU A 415 -15.00 -22.05 -6.55
N ASP A 416 -14.43 -23.10 -5.93
CA ASP A 416 -15.17 -24.29 -5.50
C ASP A 416 -16.41 -23.90 -4.68
N ALA A 417 -16.23 -23.03 -3.68
CA ALA A 417 -17.31 -22.62 -2.77
C ALA A 417 -18.40 -21.77 -3.44
N VAL A 418 -18.10 -21.05 -4.52
CA VAL A 418 -19.10 -20.28 -5.30
C VAL A 418 -19.82 -21.18 -6.31
N GLN A 419 -19.13 -22.16 -6.90
CA GLN A 419 -19.73 -23.09 -7.87
C GLN A 419 -20.60 -24.19 -7.20
N LEU A 420 -20.32 -24.54 -5.95
CA LEU A 420 -21.08 -25.53 -5.17
C LEU A 420 -22.28 -24.94 -4.38
N ALA A 421 -22.68 -23.70 -4.68
CA ALA A 421 -23.82 -23.03 -4.06
C ALA A 421 -25.14 -23.30 -4.82
N GLU A 422 -25.55 -24.57 -4.85
CA GLU A 422 -26.86 -25.04 -5.35
C GLU A 422 -27.97 -24.97 -4.27
#